data_AF-A0A954VXU9-F1
#
_entry.id   AF-A0A954VXU9-F1
#
_cell.length_a   1.000
_cell.length_b   1.000
_cell.length_c   1.000
_cell.angle_alpha   90.00
_cell.angle_beta   90.00
_cell.angle_gamma   90.00
#
_symmetry.space_group_name_H-M   'P 1'
#
loop_
_entity.id
_entity.type
_entity.pdbx_description
1 polymer ?
#
loop_
_entity_poly.entity_id
_entity_poly.type
_entity_poly.pdbx_seq_one_letter_code
_entity_poly.pdbx_strand_id
1 'polypeptide(L)'
;MLARTILLPTVLTCFYAACCLAVQPAALHEFQRQQLTDTYYSEGANAGDLNGDQIADVVYGPYWFAGPDFQAMHEIYKPVPQNVDGYADNFFSWIYDFNQDGRNDVFVVGFPGTPAYVYENPGKDQFDQHWKKHQVFDWVSNESPHFTNLVGDQQPELVCTRNGFFGYATIEAGLGEWTFHRISDRVATERFGHGLGVGDVD
;
A
#
# COMPACT_ATOMS: atom_id res chain seq x y z
N MET A 1 87.25 -2.26 -10.77
CA MET A 1 86.41 -3.03 -9.82
C MET A 1 86.25 -2.18 -8.56
N LEU A 2 85.06 -2.21 -7.93
CA LEU A 2 84.56 -1.39 -6.80
C LEU A 2 83.82 -0.11 -7.19
N ALA A 3 82.52 -0.29 -7.52
CA ALA A 3 81.53 0.77 -7.43
C ALA A 3 81.16 0.97 -5.95
N ARG A 4 81.27 2.21 -5.44
CA ARG A 4 80.81 2.59 -4.09
C ARG A 4 79.35 3.04 -4.17
N THR A 5 78.47 2.26 -3.57
CA THR A 5 77.06 2.60 -3.37
C THR A 5 76.92 3.60 -2.23
N ILE A 6 76.38 4.79 -2.49
CA ILE A 6 75.98 5.77 -1.47
C ILE A 6 74.47 5.60 -1.26
N LEU A 7 74.08 5.14 -0.08
CA LEU A 7 72.68 5.08 0.36
C LEU A 7 72.30 6.44 0.97
N LEU A 8 71.38 7.17 0.33
CA LEU A 8 70.68 8.29 0.94
C LEU A 8 69.40 7.77 1.63
N PRO A 9 69.12 8.15 2.88
CA PRO A 9 67.87 7.75 3.52
C PRO A 9 66.75 8.66 3.01
N THR A 10 65.80 8.08 2.29
CA THR A 10 64.57 8.77 1.91
C THR A 10 63.68 8.85 3.14
N VAL A 11 63.57 10.03 3.76
CA VAL A 11 62.60 10.29 4.83
C VAL A 11 61.23 10.48 4.18
N LEU A 12 60.36 9.48 4.32
CA LEU A 12 58.98 9.53 3.83
C LEU A 12 58.13 10.26 4.88
N THR A 13 57.87 11.54 4.66
CA THR A 13 56.99 12.33 5.54
C THR A 13 55.53 12.03 5.19
N CYS A 14 54.87 11.17 5.96
CA CYS A 14 53.42 10.94 5.86
C CYS A 14 52.67 12.20 6.35
N PHE A 15 52.08 12.95 5.43
CA PHE A 15 51.06 13.95 5.77
C PHE A 15 49.75 13.23 6.10
N TYR A 16 49.42 13.14 7.39
CA TYR A 16 48.05 12.82 7.80
C TYR A 16 47.16 14.02 7.48
N ALA A 17 46.45 13.97 6.36
CA ALA A 17 45.32 14.86 6.12
C ALA A 17 44.20 14.42 7.06
N ALA A 18 44.03 15.12 8.17
CA ALA A 18 42.86 14.96 9.03
C ALA A 18 41.63 15.42 8.24
N CYS A 19 40.95 14.45 7.63
CA CYS A 19 39.67 14.68 6.98
C CYS A 19 38.63 14.90 8.08
N CYS A 20 38.48 16.15 8.53
CA CYS A 20 37.35 16.54 9.38
C CYS A 20 36.07 16.44 8.53
N LEU A 21 35.38 15.31 8.60
CA LEU A 21 34.03 15.19 8.10
C LEU A 21 33.15 16.13 8.95
N ALA A 22 32.69 17.23 8.35
CA ALA A 22 31.67 18.05 8.95
C ALA A 22 30.37 17.23 9.01
N VAL A 23 29.93 16.87 10.21
CA VAL A 23 28.60 16.29 10.43
C VAL A 23 27.60 17.36 10.02
N GLN A 24 26.85 17.12 8.93
CA GLN A 24 25.69 17.96 8.64
C GLN A 24 24.71 17.80 9.82
N PRO A 25 24.29 18.90 10.48
CA PRO A 25 23.26 18.80 11.50
C PRO A 25 22.03 18.16 10.87
N ALA A 26 21.43 17.20 11.58
CA ALA A 26 20.21 16.56 11.14
C ALA A 26 19.17 17.64 10.79
N ALA A 27 18.69 17.64 9.56
CA ALA A 27 17.66 18.58 9.14
C ALA A 27 16.37 18.25 9.92
N LEU A 28 15.90 19.18 10.73
CA LEU A 28 14.60 19.06 11.36
C LEU A 28 13.54 19.30 10.28
N HIS A 29 12.75 18.27 9.98
CA HIS A 29 11.65 18.38 9.03
C HIS A 29 10.42 18.87 9.77
N GLU A 30 9.80 19.95 9.28
CA GLU A 30 8.51 20.43 9.76
C GLU A 30 7.40 19.93 8.83
N PHE A 31 6.31 19.46 9.42
CA PHE A 31 5.15 18.98 8.69
C PHE A 31 3.93 19.84 9.04
N GLN A 32 3.20 20.30 8.04
CA GLN A 32 1.89 20.90 8.25
C GLN A 32 0.84 19.80 8.33
N ARG A 33 0.00 19.85 9.36
CA ARG A 33 -1.14 18.94 9.51
C ARG A 33 -2.38 19.58 8.89
N GLN A 34 -3.01 18.86 7.97
CA GLN A 34 -4.36 19.13 7.50
C GLN A 34 -5.28 18.01 8.00
N GLN A 35 -6.46 18.37 8.48
CA GLN A 35 -7.47 17.41 8.87
C GLN A 35 -8.49 17.27 7.75
N LEU A 36 -8.67 16.05 7.24
CA LEU A 36 -9.63 15.75 6.17
C LEU A 36 -11.03 15.44 6.73
N THR A 37 -11.09 14.72 7.84
CA THR A 37 -12.32 14.42 8.58
C THR A 37 -12.01 14.13 10.05
N ASP A 38 -12.99 14.27 10.94
CA ASP A 38 -12.97 13.79 12.34
C ASP A 38 -13.82 12.53 12.55
N THR A 39 -14.52 12.06 11.52
CA THR A 39 -15.44 10.93 11.65
C THR A 39 -14.71 9.62 11.39
N TYR A 40 -14.94 8.64 12.26
CA TYR A 40 -14.36 7.31 12.13
C TYR A 40 -15.14 6.49 11.10
N TYR A 41 -14.47 6.08 10.03
CA TYR A 41 -15.07 5.36 8.91
C TYR A 41 -14.34 4.08 8.54
N SER A 42 -13.04 3.98 8.82
CA SER A 42 -12.19 2.87 8.40
C SER A 42 -10.99 2.74 9.33
N GLU A 43 -10.41 1.55 9.44
CA GLU A 43 -9.12 1.36 10.09
C GLU A 43 -7.96 1.93 9.28
N GLY A 44 -8.09 1.90 7.95
CA GLY A 44 -7.01 2.16 7.01
C GLY A 44 -7.33 3.29 6.05
N ALA A 45 -6.28 3.89 5.52
CA ALA A 45 -6.34 4.84 4.41
C ALA A 45 -5.28 4.46 3.37
N ASN A 46 -5.50 4.84 2.13
CA ASN A 46 -4.53 4.67 1.05
C ASN A 46 -4.57 5.89 0.11
N ALA A 47 -3.69 5.94 -0.88
CA ALA A 47 -3.64 7.02 -1.84
C ALA A 47 -3.35 6.52 -3.27
N GLY A 48 -3.92 7.21 -4.26
CA GLY A 48 -3.77 6.92 -5.68
C GLY A 48 -4.56 7.91 -6.53
N ASP A 49 -4.27 7.99 -7.82
CA ASP A 49 -4.93 8.92 -8.75
C ASP A 49 -6.30 8.36 -9.19
N LEU A 50 -7.41 8.87 -8.63
CA LEU A 50 -8.76 8.42 -8.96
C LEU A 50 -9.44 9.30 -10.01
N ASN A 51 -9.02 10.55 -10.15
CA ASN A 51 -9.60 11.51 -11.08
C ASN A 51 -8.87 11.59 -12.44
N GLY A 52 -7.70 10.97 -12.56
CA GLY A 52 -6.86 10.90 -13.75
C GLY A 52 -5.97 12.12 -14.00
N ASP A 53 -5.76 12.98 -13.01
CA ASP A 53 -4.97 14.21 -13.13
C ASP A 53 -3.47 14.04 -12.80
N GLN A 54 -3.04 12.80 -12.50
CA GLN A 54 -1.68 12.41 -12.09
C GLN A 54 -1.25 12.96 -10.73
N ILE A 55 -2.18 13.41 -9.92
CA ILE A 55 -1.99 13.80 -8.52
C ILE A 55 -2.60 12.70 -7.65
N ALA A 56 -1.91 12.34 -6.57
CA ALA A 56 -2.43 11.34 -5.65
C ALA A 56 -3.63 11.91 -4.87
N ASP A 57 -4.75 11.19 -4.91
CA ASP A 57 -5.90 11.39 -4.06
C ASP A 57 -5.80 10.51 -2.81
N VAL A 58 -6.51 10.86 -1.74
CA VAL A 58 -6.58 10.04 -0.51
C VAL A 58 -7.90 9.29 -0.46
N VAL A 59 -7.87 7.99 -0.18
CA VAL A 59 -9.06 7.16 0.09
C VAL A 59 -9.12 6.83 1.58
N TYR A 60 -10.29 7.05 2.19
CA TYR A 60 -10.56 6.68 3.58
C TYR A 60 -12.03 6.27 3.74
N GLY A 61 -12.25 4.96 3.89
CA GLY A 61 -13.57 4.37 4.00
C GLY A 61 -14.48 4.71 2.80
N PRO A 62 -15.64 5.35 3.02
CA PRO A 62 -16.60 5.70 1.96
C PRO A 62 -16.20 6.90 1.12
N TYR A 63 -15.07 7.57 1.42
CA TYR A 63 -14.69 8.80 0.74
C TYR A 63 -13.35 8.70 0.02
N TRP A 64 -13.21 9.52 -1.01
CA TRP A 64 -11.92 9.98 -1.48
C TRP A 64 -11.81 11.51 -1.46
N PHE A 65 -10.60 12.02 -1.31
CA PHE A 65 -10.28 13.44 -1.20
C PHE A 65 -9.32 13.83 -2.34
N ALA A 66 -9.75 14.75 -3.20
CA ALA A 66 -9.00 15.10 -4.39
C ALA A 66 -7.72 15.87 -4.05
N GLY A 67 -6.58 15.41 -4.55
CA GLY A 67 -5.31 16.12 -4.44
C GLY A 67 -5.27 17.38 -5.32
N PRO A 68 -4.27 18.26 -5.14
CA PRO A 68 -3.25 18.25 -4.08
C PRO A 68 -3.69 19.01 -2.82
N ASP A 69 -4.84 19.70 -2.85
CA ASP A 69 -5.31 20.50 -1.72
C ASP A 69 -6.21 19.73 -0.74
N PHE A 70 -6.72 18.57 -1.14
CA PHE A 70 -7.58 17.68 -0.33
C PHE A 70 -8.81 18.37 0.25
N GLN A 71 -9.33 19.41 -0.42
CA GLN A 71 -10.53 20.14 0.01
C GLN A 71 -11.80 19.56 -0.58
N ALA A 72 -11.73 18.98 -1.78
CA ALA A 72 -12.87 18.31 -2.40
C ALA A 72 -12.98 16.86 -1.88
N MET A 73 -14.15 16.51 -1.35
CA MET A 73 -14.48 15.19 -0.81
C MET A 73 -15.63 14.59 -1.62
N HIS A 74 -15.49 13.33 -2.01
CA HIS A 74 -16.44 12.62 -2.88
C HIS A 74 -16.79 11.25 -2.28
N GLU A 75 -18.05 10.84 -2.42
CA GLU A 75 -18.53 9.54 -1.93
C GLU A 75 -18.24 8.42 -2.94
N ILE A 76 -17.57 7.36 -2.49
CA ILE A 76 -17.43 6.09 -3.21
C ILE A 76 -18.69 5.26 -2.98
N TYR A 77 -19.17 5.20 -1.74
CA TYR A 77 -20.39 4.50 -1.35
C TYR A 77 -21.04 5.20 -0.17
N LYS A 78 -22.29 4.83 0.13
CA LYS A 78 -23.06 5.47 1.22
C LYS A 78 -22.26 5.50 2.53
N PRO A 79 -21.99 6.69 3.10
CA PRO A 79 -21.19 6.81 4.31
C PRO A 79 -21.97 6.36 5.55
N VAL A 80 -21.32 5.55 6.37
CA VAL A 80 -21.84 5.09 7.67
C VAL A 80 -20.73 5.25 8.70
N PRO A 81 -20.86 6.19 9.66
CA PRO A 81 -19.90 6.31 10.75
C PRO A 81 -19.79 5.03 11.56
N GLN A 82 -18.58 4.71 11.99
CA GLN A 82 -18.24 3.52 12.76
C GLN A 82 -18.11 3.87 14.25
N ASN A 83 -18.26 2.86 15.11
CA ASN A 83 -18.09 3.05 16.55
C ASN A 83 -16.60 3.05 16.91
N VAL A 84 -16.11 4.16 17.46
CA VAL A 84 -14.69 4.32 17.87
C VAL A 84 -14.24 3.34 18.96
N ASP A 85 -15.18 2.75 19.70
CA ASP A 85 -14.88 1.74 20.73
C ASP A 85 -14.76 0.32 20.14
N GLY A 86 -14.86 0.15 18.82
CA GLY A 86 -14.73 -1.13 18.12
C GLY A 86 -14.09 -0.97 16.76
N TYR A 87 -13.98 -2.10 16.03
CA TYR A 87 -13.44 -2.09 14.68
C TYR A 87 -14.46 -1.58 13.65
N ALA A 88 -13.98 -0.82 12.68
CA ALA A 88 -14.68 -0.49 11.45
C ALA A 88 -14.87 -1.73 10.55
N ASP A 89 -15.84 -1.69 9.64
CA ASP A 89 -16.06 -2.74 8.65
C ASP A 89 -15.19 -2.61 7.38
N ASN A 90 -14.31 -1.60 7.31
CA ASN A 90 -13.34 -1.36 6.25
C ASN A 90 -11.92 -1.30 6.85
N PHE A 91 -11.08 -2.28 6.53
CA PHE A 91 -9.73 -2.41 7.10
C PHE A 91 -8.64 -1.92 6.16
N PHE A 92 -8.71 -2.27 4.88
CA PHE A 92 -7.72 -1.92 3.88
C PHE A 92 -8.38 -1.48 2.59
N SER A 93 -7.77 -0.50 1.93
CA SER A 93 -8.12 -0.08 0.58
C SER A 93 -6.89 -0.06 -0.31
N TRP A 94 -7.04 -0.38 -1.59
CA TRP A 94 -6.01 -0.22 -2.62
C TRP A 94 -6.61 0.40 -3.88
N ILE A 95 -5.81 1.20 -4.56
CA ILE A 95 -6.18 1.94 -5.76
C ILE A 95 -5.42 1.32 -6.94
N TYR A 96 -6.15 0.82 -7.94
CA TYR A 96 -5.57 0.17 -9.12
C TYR A 96 -6.63 0.06 -10.23
N ASP A 97 -6.21 -0.03 -11.50
CA ASP A 97 -7.10 -0.27 -12.64
C ASP A 97 -7.47 -1.76 -12.72
N PHE A 98 -8.45 -2.16 -11.91
CA PHE A 98 -8.82 -3.57 -11.73
C PHE A 98 -9.56 -4.15 -12.94
N ASN A 99 -10.29 -3.30 -13.69
CA ASN A 99 -11.02 -3.70 -14.88
C ASN A 99 -10.29 -3.40 -16.21
N GLN A 100 -9.09 -2.80 -16.15
CA GLN A 100 -8.25 -2.42 -17.29
C GLN A 100 -8.91 -1.41 -18.25
N ASP A 101 -9.72 -0.50 -17.71
CA ASP A 101 -10.41 0.53 -18.49
C ASP A 101 -9.70 1.89 -18.52
N GLY A 102 -8.52 1.96 -17.90
CA GLY A 102 -7.69 3.17 -17.81
C GLY A 102 -8.06 4.10 -16.67
N ARG A 103 -8.98 3.71 -15.79
CA ARG A 103 -9.31 4.44 -14.55
C ARG A 103 -8.99 3.57 -13.35
N ASN A 104 -8.41 4.17 -12.31
CA ASN A 104 -8.20 3.42 -11.09
C ASN A 104 -9.52 3.25 -10.32
N ASP A 105 -9.80 2.02 -9.92
CA ASP A 105 -10.88 1.64 -9.03
C ASP A 105 -10.38 1.54 -7.57
N VAL A 106 -11.30 1.30 -6.62
CA VAL A 106 -10.97 1.11 -5.20
C VAL A 106 -11.33 -0.30 -4.77
N PHE A 107 -10.32 -1.11 -4.45
CA PHE A 107 -10.49 -2.42 -3.81
C PHE A 107 -10.51 -2.27 -2.29
N VAL A 108 -11.49 -2.87 -1.62
CA VAL A 108 -11.69 -2.81 -0.18
C VAL A 108 -11.70 -4.21 0.41
N VAL A 109 -10.84 -4.43 1.39
CA VAL A 109 -10.91 -5.57 2.32
C VAL A 109 -11.52 -5.08 3.62
N GLY A 110 -12.66 -5.67 3.96
CA GLY A 110 -13.41 -5.31 5.14
C GLY A 110 -12.97 -6.07 6.39
N PHE A 111 -13.91 -6.18 7.32
CA PHE A 111 -13.74 -6.92 8.58
C PHE A 111 -13.22 -8.35 8.33
N PRO A 112 -12.20 -8.84 9.08
CA PRO A 112 -11.65 -10.16 8.86
C PRO A 112 -12.72 -11.27 8.82
N GLY A 113 -12.73 -12.03 7.74
CA GLY A 113 -13.69 -13.08 7.44
C GLY A 113 -14.94 -12.65 6.68
N THR A 114 -14.96 -11.45 6.09
CA THR A 114 -16.01 -11.01 5.17
C THR A 114 -15.51 -11.00 3.72
N PRO A 115 -16.42 -10.91 2.73
CA PRO A 115 -16.03 -10.68 1.35
C PRO A 115 -15.29 -9.36 1.16
N ALA A 116 -14.49 -9.31 0.11
CA ALA A 116 -13.80 -8.12 -0.36
C ALA A 116 -14.38 -7.66 -1.70
N TYR A 117 -14.31 -6.35 -1.94
CA TYR A 117 -15.08 -5.70 -3.00
C TYR A 117 -14.23 -4.73 -3.80
N VAL A 118 -14.42 -4.71 -5.11
CA VAL A 118 -14.00 -3.58 -5.95
C VAL A 118 -15.18 -2.63 -6.10
N TYR A 119 -14.94 -1.35 -5.85
CA TYR A 119 -15.82 -0.26 -6.22
C TYR A 119 -15.31 0.31 -7.54
N GLU A 120 -16.09 0.13 -8.60
CA GLU A 120 -15.75 0.52 -9.97
C GLU A 120 -15.90 2.03 -10.16
N ASN A 121 -14.84 2.66 -10.64
CA ASN A 121 -14.77 4.10 -10.86
C ASN A 121 -15.72 4.52 -11.99
N PRO A 122 -16.76 5.34 -11.70
CA PRO A 122 -17.79 5.68 -12.66
C PRO A 122 -17.33 6.71 -13.71
N GLY A 123 -16.11 7.25 -13.57
CA GLY A 123 -15.55 8.29 -14.41
C GLY A 123 -15.88 9.70 -13.92
N LYS A 124 -15.07 10.66 -14.36
CA LYS A 124 -15.05 12.06 -13.88
C LYS A 124 -16.40 12.79 -13.89
N ASP A 125 -17.28 12.45 -14.83
CA ASP A 125 -18.58 13.10 -14.98
C ASP A 125 -19.65 12.51 -14.05
N GLN A 126 -19.28 11.52 -13.22
CA GLN A 126 -20.20 10.73 -12.39
C GLN A 126 -19.72 10.58 -10.93
N PHE A 127 -18.77 11.39 -10.47
CA PHE A 127 -18.28 11.34 -9.09
C PHE A 127 -19.29 11.77 -8.01
N ASP A 128 -20.43 12.32 -8.42
CA ASP A 128 -21.57 12.59 -7.52
C ASP A 128 -22.45 11.36 -7.27
N GLN A 129 -22.16 10.22 -7.91
CA GLN A 129 -22.88 8.95 -7.76
C GLN A 129 -22.05 7.94 -6.96
N HIS A 130 -22.73 7.03 -6.24
CA HIS A 130 -22.06 5.89 -5.63
C HIS A 130 -21.57 4.91 -6.70
N TRP A 131 -20.36 4.40 -6.45
CA TRP A 131 -19.62 3.53 -7.34
C TRP A 131 -20.25 2.14 -7.37
N LYS A 132 -20.17 1.48 -8.53
CA LYS A 132 -20.75 0.15 -8.67
C LYS A 132 -19.88 -0.85 -7.87
N LYS A 133 -20.51 -1.58 -6.96
CA LYS A 133 -19.85 -2.52 -6.07
C LYS A 133 -19.84 -3.92 -6.68
N HIS A 134 -18.66 -4.53 -6.75
CA HIS A 134 -18.43 -5.90 -7.23
C HIS A 134 -17.80 -6.73 -6.13
N GLN A 135 -18.38 -7.88 -5.82
CA GLN A 135 -17.72 -8.85 -4.95
C GLN A 135 -16.69 -9.61 -5.77
N VAL A 136 -15.42 -9.36 -5.51
CA VAL A 136 -14.32 -9.98 -6.24
C VAL A 136 -13.65 -11.08 -5.43
N PHE A 137 -13.86 -11.13 -4.12
CA PHE A 137 -13.29 -12.20 -3.31
C PHE A 137 -14.21 -12.50 -2.14
N ASP A 138 -14.40 -13.77 -1.83
CA ASP A 138 -15.38 -14.19 -0.83
C ASP A 138 -14.90 -13.99 0.61
N TRP A 139 -13.58 -13.99 0.85
CA TRP A 139 -13.05 -14.06 2.21
C TRP A 139 -11.57 -13.66 2.35
N VAL A 140 -11.27 -12.68 3.21
CA VAL A 140 -9.90 -12.39 3.71
C VAL A 140 -9.82 -12.55 5.22
N SER A 141 -8.85 -13.31 5.74
CA SER A 141 -8.80 -13.74 7.15
C SER A 141 -7.87 -12.91 8.06
N ASN A 142 -6.82 -12.28 7.55
CA ASN A 142 -5.82 -11.58 8.37
C ASN A 142 -5.99 -10.07 8.35
N GLU A 143 -5.39 -9.42 9.34
CA GLU A 143 -5.30 -7.96 9.52
C GLU A 143 -3.97 -7.40 8.98
N SER A 144 -3.39 -8.08 7.99
CA SER A 144 -2.13 -7.67 7.34
C SER A 144 -2.02 -8.15 5.89
N PRO A 145 -3.10 -8.17 5.09
CA PRO A 145 -3.00 -8.47 3.66
C PRO A 145 -2.07 -7.47 2.97
N HIS A 146 -1.36 -7.93 1.94
CA HIS A 146 -0.54 -7.10 1.07
C HIS A 146 -1.03 -7.20 -0.36
N PHE A 147 -1.05 -6.08 -1.06
CA PHE A 147 -1.34 -6.05 -2.48
C PHE A 147 -0.06 -5.68 -3.22
N THR A 148 0.56 -6.67 -3.86
CA THR A 148 1.90 -6.54 -4.44
C THR A 148 2.09 -7.52 -5.59
N ASN A 149 2.96 -7.16 -6.53
CA ASN A 149 3.41 -8.08 -7.56
C ASN A 149 4.26 -9.18 -6.92
N LEU A 150 3.73 -10.40 -6.89
CA LEU A 150 4.37 -11.58 -6.28
C LEU A 150 4.91 -12.52 -7.35
N VAL A 151 4.22 -12.66 -8.48
CA VAL A 151 4.56 -13.65 -9.51
C VAL A 151 5.44 -13.09 -10.64
N GLY A 152 5.77 -11.80 -10.59
CA GLY A 152 6.74 -11.16 -11.48
C GLY A 152 6.16 -10.74 -12.83
N ASP A 153 4.84 -10.61 -12.97
CA ASP A 153 4.21 -10.02 -14.15
C ASP A 153 3.92 -8.52 -13.95
N GLN A 154 2.91 -7.92 -14.60
CA GLN A 154 2.56 -6.50 -14.38
C GLN A 154 1.37 -6.34 -13.42
N GLN A 155 0.69 -7.42 -13.08
CA GLN A 155 -0.51 -7.43 -12.26
C GLN A 155 -0.12 -7.74 -10.80
N PRO A 156 -0.62 -6.98 -9.82
CA PRO A 156 -0.42 -7.33 -8.42
C PRO A 156 -1.36 -8.44 -7.95
N GLU A 157 -0.93 -9.18 -6.94
CA GLU A 157 -1.74 -10.16 -6.20
C GLU A 157 -2.12 -9.63 -4.82
N LEU A 158 -3.26 -10.10 -4.31
CA LEU A 158 -3.58 -9.98 -2.89
C LEU A 158 -2.96 -11.14 -2.11
N VAL A 159 -1.83 -10.92 -1.45
CA VAL A 159 -1.23 -11.88 -0.52
C VAL A 159 -1.95 -11.78 0.82
N CYS A 160 -2.59 -12.86 1.23
CA CYS A 160 -3.43 -12.87 2.42
C CYS A 160 -3.55 -14.26 3.04
N THR A 161 -4.31 -14.35 4.11
CA THR A 161 -4.83 -15.62 4.60
C THR A 161 -6.30 -15.76 4.25
N ARG A 162 -6.76 -16.99 4.02
CA ARG A 162 -8.17 -17.31 3.76
C ARG A 162 -8.51 -18.66 4.37
N ASN A 163 -9.51 -18.69 5.26
CA ASN A 163 -10.04 -19.91 5.88
C ASN A 163 -8.96 -20.86 6.45
N GLY A 164 -7.96 -20.27 7.11
CA GLY A 164 -6.85 -20.99 7.75
C GLY A 164 -5.68 -21.34 6.85
N PHE A 165 -5.64 -20.85 5.61
CA PHE A 165 -4.50 -21.04 4.70
C PHE A 165 -3.79 -19.72 4.41
N PHE A 166 -2.47 -19.76 4.30
CA PHE A 166 -1.70 -18.71 3.62
C PHE A 166 -1.81 -18.91 2.10
N GLY A 167 -1.82 -17.82 1.36
CA GLY A 167 -1.85 -17.84 -0.10
C GLY A 167 -1.90 -16.44 -0.70
N TYR A 168 -2.24 -16.39 -1.97
CA TYR A 168 -2.48 -15.14 -2.68
C TYR A 168 -3.67 -15.28 -3.64
N ALA A 169 -4.35 -14.18 -3.93
CA ALA A 169 -5.44 -14.15 -4.90
C ALA A 169 -5.03 -13.34 -6.14
N THR A 170 -5.30 -13.90 -7.33
CA THR A 170 -5.05 -13.26 -8.62
C THR A 170 -6.30 -12.53 -9.12
N ILE A 171 -6.10 -11.34 -9.70
CA ILE A 171 -7.19 -10.52 -10.24
C ILE A 171 -7.71 -11.15 -11.53
N GLU A 172 -9.02 -11.39 -11.59
CA GLU A 172 -9.67 -11.94 -12.78
C GLU A 172 -10.29 -10.83 -13.63
N ALA A 173 -10.27 -11.02 -14.96
CA ALA A 173 -10.77 -10.03 -15.92
C ALA A 173 -12.26 -9.71 -15.70
N GLY A 174 -12.64 -8.45 -15.97
CA GLY A 174 -14.04 -8.01 -15.91
C GLY A 174 -14.63 -7.95 -14.50
N LEU A 175 -13.78 -7.80 -13.47
CA LEU A 175 -14.18 -7.75 -12.06
C LEU A 175 -14.88 -9.04 -11.59
N GLY A 176 -14.43 -10.18 -12.12
CA GLY A 176 -14.86 -11.51 -11.71
C GLY A 176 -14.34 -11.91 -10.32
N GLU A 177 -14.80 -13.06 -9.83
CA GLU A 177 -14.30 -13.66 -8.58
C GLU A 177 -12.84 -14.10 -8.75
N TRP A 178 -11.97 -13.60 -7.87
CA TRP A 178 -10.53 -13.85 -7.86
C TRP A 178 -10.19 -15.29 -7.47
N THR A 179 -9.17 -15.84 -8.13
CA THR A 179 -8.69 -17.19 -7.86
C THR A 179 -7.69 -17.18 -6.70
N PHE A 180 -7.95 -17.97 -5.64
CA PHE A 180 -7.02 -18.13 -4.52
C PHE A 180 -6.05 -19.28 -4.71
N HIS A 181 -4.76 -18.99 -4.61
CA HIS A 181 -3.64 -19.93 -4.68
C HIS A 181 -3.10 -20.18 -3.28
N ARG A 182 -3.46 -21.33 -2.71
CA ARG A 182 -2.99 -21.79 -1.41
C ARG A 182 -1.50 -22.16 -1.47
N ILE A 183 -0.72 -21.73 -0.48
CA ILE A 183 0.72 -22.04 -0.36
C ILE A 183 1.09 -22.79 0.94
N SER A 184 0.15 -22.96 1.87
CA SER A 184 0.39 -23.65 3.14
C SER A 184 -0.63 -24.76 3.39
N ASP A 185 -0.38 -25.62 4.38
CA ASP A 185 -1.46 -26.37 5.04
C ASP A 185 -2.37 -25.44 5.85
N ARG A 186 -3.39 -26.00 6.51
CA ARG A 186 -4.36 -25.21 7.29
C ARG A 186 -3.78 -24.81 8.65
N VAL A 187 -2.86 -23.87 8.64
CA VAL A 187 -2.08 -23.42 9.81
C VAL A 187 -2.31 -21.96 10.20
N ALA A 188 -2.97 -21.19 9.34
CA ALA A 188 -3.35 -19.83 9.66
C ALA A 188 -4.64 -19.80 10.51
N THR A 189 -4.90 -18.67 11.14
CA THR A 189 -6.19 -18.42 11.81
C THR A 189 -7.30 -18.22 10.77
N GLU A 190 -8.52 -18.61 11.11
CA GLU A 190 -9.67 -18.41 10.21
C GLU A 190 -10.11 -16.95 10.13
N ARG A 191 -9.91 -16.17 11.20
CA ARG A 191 -10.20 -14.73 11.29
C ARG A 191 -9.18 -14.07 12.22
N PHE A 192 -9.01 -12.75 12.07
CA PHE A 192 -8.11 -11.92 12.88
C PHE A 192 -6.68 -12.47 12.95
N GLY A 193 -6.18 -12.98 11.83
CA GLY A 193 -4.77 -13.35 11.73
C GLY A 193 -3.90 -12.12 11.86
N HIS A 194 -3.02 -12.09 12.85
CA HIS A 194 -2.05 -11.01 13.00
C HIS A 194 -0.73 -11.37 12.33
N GLY A 195 -0.15 -10.41 11.64
CA GLY A 195 1.18 -10.53 11.06
C GLY A 195 1.23 -11.38 9.78
N LEU A 196 1.61 -10.71 8.70
CA LEU A 196 2.00 -11.29 7.43
C LEU A 196 2.98 -10.29 6.81
N GLY A 197 4.09 -10.76 6.26
CA GLY A 197 5.03 -9.94 5.53
C GLY A 197 5.37 -10.60 4.20
N VAL A 198 5.60 -9.77 3.18
CA VAL A 198 6.06 -10.19 1.86
C VAL A 198 7.39 -9.47 1.61
N GLY A 199 8.38 -10.20 1.10
CA GLY A 199 9.66 -9.63 0.76
C GLY A 199 10.58 -10.65 0.10
N ASP A 200 11.49 -10.15 -0.72
CA ASP A 200 12.55 -10.94 -1.32
C ASP A 200 13.65 -11.27 -0.29
N VAL A 201 14.25 -12.44 -0.42
CA VAL A 201 15.36 -12.90 0.43
C VAL A 201 16.49 -13.38 -0.49
N ASP A 202 17.61 -12.66 -0.44
CA ASP A 202 18.85 -12.98 -1.18
C ASP A 202 19.91 -13.64 -0.27
#